data_AF-A0A7T4AZC9-F1
#
_entry.id   AF-A0A7T4AZC9-F1
#
_cell.length_a   1.000
_cell.length_b   1.000
_cell.length_c   1.000
_cell.angle_alpha   90.00
_cell.angle_beta   90.00
_cell.angle_gamma   90.00
#
_symmetry.space_group_name_H-M   'P 1'
#
loop_
_entity.id
_entity.type
_entity.pdbx_description
1 polymer ?
#
loop_
_entity_poly.entity_id
_entity_poly.type
_entity_poly.pdbx_seq_one_letter_code
_entity_poly.pdbx_strand_id
1 'polypeptide(L)'
;MALNRAQTRIKAAIVAHGRRHGINAPTIQIAADVAYLESSFGADSHSASPGSTASGLFRYTDEAWREHHYTLGSKDDPSNQTAAFYNDLARYVSWYTSPATNRHIPDDMSLGEFVFIMHHGGRGSIPLPKDVALDRYRKEITDKTRALTATHPDPQPGALVLDADAYTGYPVEGDSAGCIKLAPDGAAYIDYILEPLLSREERRAIVARDPDGAFHILDT
;
A
#
# COMPACT_ATOMS: atom_id res chain seq x y z
N MET A 1 -9.56 9.51 11.21
CA MET A 1 -10.13 9.29 9.87
C MET A 1 -9.84 7.86 9.53
N ALA A 2 -10.80 7.13 8.99
CA ALA A 2 -10.63 5.78 8.49
C ALA A 2 -10.71 5.80 6.95
N LEU A 3 -10.08 4.83 6.30
CA LEU A 3 -10.19 4.65 4.85
C LEU A 3 -11.60 4.16 4.50
N ASN A 4 -12.16 4.64 3.39
CA ASN A 4 -13.40 4.08 2.85
C ASN A 4 -13.14 2.75 2.12
N ARG A 5 -14.21 2.03 1.76
CA ARG A 5 -14.11 0.70 1.12
C ARG A 5 -13.28 0.69 -0.17
N ALA A 6 -13.35 1.73 -0.99
CA ALA A 6 -12.57 1.82 -2.22
C ALA A 6 -11.07 2.02 -1.92
N GLN A 7 -10.74 2.95 -1.02
CA GLN A 7 -9.37 3.22 -0.59
C GLN A 7 -8.72 1.99 0.04
N THR A 8 -9.44 1.28 0.91
CA THR A 8 -8.95 0.05 1.57
C THR A 8 -8.64 -1.04 0.55
N ARG A 9 -9.48 -1.21 -0.48
CA ARG A 9 -9.24 -2.19 -1.55
C ARG A 9 -8.02 -1.84 -2.39
N ILE A 10 -7.83 -0.55 -2.71
CA ILE A 10 -6.64 -0.07 -3.43
C ILE A 10 -5.37 -0.30 -2.58
N LYS A 11 -5.40 0.06 -1.31
CA LYS A 11 -4.30 -0.22 -0.36
C LYS A 11 -3.97 -1.72 -0.33
N ALA A 12 -4.98 -2.58 -0.18
CA ALA A 12 -4.78 -4.04 -0.18
C ALA A 12 -4.17 -4.53 -1.51
N ALA A 13 -4.59 -3.97 -2.64
CA ALA A 13 -4.04 -4.32 -3.96
C ALA A 13 -2.56 -3.92 -4.11
N ILE A 14 -2.16 -2.74 -3.61
CA ILE A 14 -0.75 -2.30 -3.57
C ILE A 14 0.07 -3.28 -2.73
N VAL A 15 -0.38 -3.57 -1.51
CA VAL A 15 0.32 -4.48 -0.59
C VAL A 15 0.43 -5.89 -1.18
N ALA A 16 -0.65 -6.41 -1.76
CA ALA A 16 -0.67 -7.71 -2.42
C ALA A 16 0.29 -7.75 -3.62
N HIS A 17 0.41 -6.67 -4.39
CA HIS A 17 1.38 -6.59 -5.49
C HIS A 17 2.81 -6.73 -4.94
N GLY A 18 3.19 -5.97 -3.92
CA GLY A 18 4.52 -6.06 -3.31
C GLY A 18 4.83 -7.46 -2.76
N ARG A 19 3.89 -8.05 -2.02
CA ARG A 19 4.04 -9.40 -1.45
C ARG A 19 4.25 -10.47 -2.53
N ARG A 20 3.46 -10.44 -3.62
CA ARG A 20 3.59 -11.38 -4.74
C ARG A 20 4.95 -11.32 -5.44
N HIS A 21 5.64 -10.18 -5.36
CA HIS A 21 6.96 -9.99 -5.97
C HIS A 21 8.11 -10.07 -4.95
N GLY A 22 7.84 -10.59 -3.74
CA GLY A 22 8.87 -10.79 -2.71
C GLY A 22 9.45 -9.49 -2.14
N ILE A 23 8.74 -8.37 -2.27
CA ILE A 23 9.19 -7.08 -1.72
C ILE A 23 9.02 -7.10 -0.20
N ASN A 24 10.03 -6.62 0.53
CA ASN A 24 9.99 -6.58 2.00
C ASN A 24 8.96 -5.57 2.53
N ALA A 25 8.46 -5.80 3.74
CA ALA A 25 7.40 -4.99 4.36
C ALA A 25 7.74 -3.48 4.45
N PRO A 26 8.94 -3.06 4.90
CA PRO A 26 9.32 -1.64 4.89
C PRO A 26 9.25 -0.97 3.51
N THR A 27 9.65 -1.67 2.45
CA THR A 27 9.57 -1.14 1.07
C THR A 27 8.12 -1.10 0.56
N ILE A 28 7.29 -2.08 0.91
CA ILE A 28 5.84 -2.03 0.62
C ILE A 28 5.19 -0.83 1.34
N GLN A 29 5.61 -0.55 2.58
CA GLN A 29 5.10 0.58 3.36
C GLN A 29 5.30 1.90 2.63
N ILE A 30 6.46 2.11 2.01
CA ILE A 30 6.74 3.30 1.21
C ILE A 30 5.73 3.44 0.05
N ALA A 31 5.41 2.35 -0.67
CA ALA A 31 4.42 2.40 -1.73
C ALA A 31 3.02 2.78 -1.23
N ALA A 32 2.62 2.27 -0.06
CA ALA A 32 1.35 2.66 0.57
C ALA A 32 1.35 4.13 1.01
N ASP A 33 2.46 4.61 1.58
CA ASP A 33 2.64 6.00 1.99
C ASP A 33 2.54 6.94 0.78
N VAL A 34 3.25 6.66 -0.31
CA VAL A 34 3.22 7.48 -1.51
C VAL A 34 1.84 7.46 -2.18
N ALA A 35 1.18 6.32 -2.30
CA ALA A 35 -0.18 6.26 -2.85
C ALA A 35 -1.20 7.05 -2.02
N TYR A 36 -1.03 7.08 -0.69
CA TYR A 36 -1.86 7.90 0.19
C TYR A 36 -1.57 9.39 0.02
N LEU A 37 -0.30 9.80 0.03
CA LEU A 37 0.08 11.20 -0.21
C LEU A 37 -0.42 11.67 -1.57
N GLU A 38 -0.20 10.88 -2.61
CA GLU A 38 -0.43 11.32 -3.97
C GLU A 38 -1.92 11.39 -4.30
N SER A 39 -2.71 10.42 -3.88
CA SER A 39 -4.10 10.33 -4.31
C SER A 39 -5.09 9.94 -3.22
N SER A 40 -4.64 9.84 -1.97
CA SER A 40 -5.42 9.24 -0.89
C SER A 40 -5.97 7.88 -1.32
N PHE A 41 -5.12 7.03 -1.92
CA PHE A 41 -5.50 5.76 -2.53
C PHE A 41 -6.57 5.89 -3.63
N GLY A 42 -6.42 6.88 -4.51
CA GLY A 42 -7.29 7.11 -5.67
C GLY A 42 -8.55 7.94 -5.41
N ALA A 43 -8.79 8.41 -4.18
CA ALA A 43 -9.91 9.29 -3.86
C ALA A 43 -9.76 10.70 -4.47
N ASP A 44 -8.51 11.13 -4.69
CA ASP A 44 -8.15 12.34 -5.42
C ASP A 44 -7.19 11.91 -6.54
N SER A 45 -7.69 11.77 -7.76
CA SER A 45 -6.93 11.16 -8.86
C SER A 45 -6.48 12.15 -9.95
N HIS A 46 -6.83 13.44 -9.87
CA HIS A 46 -6.41 14.46 -10.86
C HIS A 46 -5.74 15.68 -10.23
N SER A 47 -4.62 16.14 -10.78
CA SER A 47 -3.86 17.22 -10.17
C SER A 47 -4.71 18.49 -10.10
N ALA A 48 -4.70 19.18 -8.96
CA ALA A 48 -5.39 20.46 -8.84
C ALA A 48 -4.69 21.60 -9.60
N SER A 49 -3.45 21.39 -10.05
CA SER A 49 -2.66 22.38 -10.78
C SER A 49 -3.10 22.48 -12.25
N PRO A 50 -3.55 23.66 -12.72
CA PRO A 50 -3.92 23.85 -14.12
C PRO A 50 -2.76 23.50 -15.05
N GLY A 51 -3.01 22.64 -16.04
CA GLY A 51 -2.02 22.21 -17.03
C GLY A 51 -1.13 21.02 -16.62
N SER A 52 -1.27 20.51 -15.39
CA SER A 52 -0.62 19.26 -15.01
C SER A 52 -1.35 18.05 -15.60
N THR A 53 -0.60 17.11 -16.17
CA THR A 53 -1.11 15.82 -16.65
C THR A 53 -0.98 14.71 -15.61
N ALA A 54 -0.56 15.04 -14.38
CA ALA A 54 -0.41 14.09 -13.29
C ALA A 54 -1.78 13.51 -12.87
N SER A 55 -1.97 12.20 -13.06
CA SER A 55 -3.23 11.49 -12.78
C SER A 55 -3.04 10.11 -12.16
N GLY A 56 -4.12 9.60 -11.57
CA GLY A 56 -4.22 8.26 -10.99
C GLY A 56 -3.54 8.11 -9.63
N LEU A 57 -3.28 6.86 -9.26
CA LEU A 57 -2.86 6.43 -7.92
C LEU A 57 -1.54 7.06 -7.45
N PHE A 58 -0.57 7.15 -8.36
CA PHE A 58 0.78 7.66 -8.13
C PHE A 58 1.08 8.93 -8.95
N ARG A 59 0.06 9.56 -9.55
CA ARG A 59 0.19 10.90 -10.16
C ARG A 59 1.24 11.00 -11.26
N TYR A 60 1.43 9.95 -12.05
CA TYR A 60 2.30 10.00 -13.21
C TYR A 60 1.79 11.03 -14.23
N THR A 61 2.70 11.86 -14.74
CA THR A 61 2.46 12.73 -15.90
C THR A 61 2.43 11.91 -17.19
N ASP A 62 1.83 12.44 -18.24
CA ASP A 62 1.82 11.78 -19.56
C ASP A 62 3.23 11.58 -20.12
N GLU A 63 4.11 12.54 -19.88
CA GLU A 63 5.50 12.49 -20.30
C GLU A 63 6.27 11.38 -19.58
N ALA A 64 6.24 11.37 -18.24
CA ALA A 64 6.92 10.35 -17.45
C ALA A 64 6.38 8.95 -17.78
N TRP A 65 5.06 8.80 -17.96
CA TRP A 65 4.47 7.53 -18.36
C TRP A 65 4.97 7.06 -19.72
N ARG A 66 4.93 7.94 -20.73
CA ARG A 66 5.39 7.63 -22.09
C ARG A 66 6.87 7.26 -22.12
N GLU A 67 7.71 7.97 -21.36
CA GLU A 67 9.15 7.75 -21.38
C GLU A 67 9.56 6.47 -20.65
N HIS A 68 8.82 6.06 -19.62
CA HIS A 68 9.32 5.07 -18.66
C HIS A 68 8.44 3.83 -18.49
N HIS A 69 7.14 3.95 -18.76
CA HIS A 69 6.13 2.99 -18.34
C HIS A 69 5.15 2.63 -19.46
N TYR A 70 5.36 3.11 -20.69
CA TYR A 70 4.43 2.92 -21.82
C TYR A 70 4.14 1.44 -22.13
N THR A 71 5.07 0.54 -21.84
CA THR A 71 4.90 -0.91 -22.05
C THR A 71 3.96 -1.56 -21.04
N LEU A 72 3.61 -0.88 -19.95
CA LEU A 72 2.70 -1.39 -18.92
C LEU A 72 1.22 -1.19 -19.31
N GLY A 73 0.93 -0.48 -20.41
CA GLY A 73 -0.43 -0.22 -20.88
C GLY A 73 -0.97 1.14 -20.42
N SER A 74 -2.27 1.18 -20.12
CA SER A 74 -2.96 2.44 -19.78
C SER A 74 -2.42 3.04 -18.48
N LYS A 75 -2.10 4.35 -18.52
CA LYS A 75 -1.68 5.13 -17.36
C LYS A 75 -2.76 5.21 -16.29
N ASP A 76 -4.03 5.26 -16.68
CA ASP A 76 -5.12 5.46 -15.73
C ASP A 76 -5.58 4.15 -15.06
N ASP A 77 -4.98 3.02 -15.40
CA ASP A 77 -5.21 1.75 -14.72
C ASP A 77 -4.40 1.69 -13.41
N PRO A 78 -5.06 1.53 -12.24
CA PRO A 78 -4.36 1.49 -10.96
C PRO A 78 -3.35 0.34 -10.82
N SER A 79 -3.59 -0.81 -11.46
CA SER A 79 -2.67 -1.96 -11.44
C SER A 79 -1.40 -1.64 -12.23
N ASN A 80 -1.55 -0.97 -13.37
CA ASN A 80 -0.41 -0.52 -14.16
C ASN A 80 0.40 0.53 -13.41
N GLN A 81 -0.24 1.52 -12.78
CA GLN A 81 0.50 2.50 -11.96
C GLN A 81 1.17 1.85 -10.75
N THR A 82 0.55 0.84 -10.14
CA THR A 82 1.17 0.07 -9.05
C THR A 82 2.44 -0.63 -9.54
N ALA A 83 2.37 -1.31 -10.69
CA ALA A 83 3.54 -1.95 -11.29
C ALA A 83 4.63 -0.93 -11.66
N ALA A 84 4.25 0.20 -12.25
CA ALA A 84 5.16 1.30 -12.59
C ALA A 84 5.89 1.83 -11.34
N PHE A 85 5.14 2.06 -10.25
CA PHE A 85 5.71 2.56 -9.02
C PHE A 85 6.66 1.55 -8.38
N TYR A 86 6.34 0.25 -8.38
CA TYR A 86 7.29 -0.77 -7.89
C TYR A 86 8.56 -0.87 -8.75
N ASN A 87 8.47 -0.65 -10.07
CA ASN A 87 9.65 -0.57 -10.95
C ASN A 87 10.54 0.64 -10.61
N ASP A 88 9.94 1.80 -10.38
CA ASP A 88 10.68 3.00 -9.97
C ASP A 88 11.25 2.85 -8.55
N LEU A 89 10.47 2.30 -7.62
CA LEU A 89 10.88 2.03 -6.25
C LEU A 89 12.09 1.09 -6.19
N ALA A 90 12.08 0.00 -6.96
CA ALA A 90 13.23 -0.91 -7.04
C ALA A 90 14.51 -0.18 -7.52
N ARG A 91 14.39 0.72 -8.50
CA ARG A 91 15.49 1.56 -8.96
C ARG A 91 15.96 2.52 -7.87
N TYR A 92 15.06 3.21 -7.19
CA TYR A 92 15.40 4.19 -6.17
C TYR A 92 16.03 3.53 -4.94
N VAL A 93 15.54 2.36 -4.53
CA VAL A 93 16.18 1.54 -3.50
C VAL A 93 17.62 1.21 -3.91
N SER A 94 17.84 0.75 -5.14
CA SER A 94 19.18 0.47 -5.65
C SER A 94 20.09 1.70 -5.61
N TRP A 95 19.58 2.88 -5.97
CA TRP A 95 20.34 4.13 -5.92
C TRP A 95 20.70 4.57 -4.51
N TYR A 96 19.74 4.45 -3.59
CA TYR A 96 19.92 4.79 -2.18
C TYR A 96 21.00 3.94 -1.51
N THR A 97 21.04 2.63 -1.82
CA THR A 97 21.97 1.69 -1.19
C THR A 97 23.34 1.59 -1.87
N SER A 98 23.50 2.10 -3.09
CA SER A 98 24.73 1.96 -3.88
C SER A 98 25.64 3.18 -3.72
N PRO A 99 26.86 3.04 -3.20
CA PRO A 99 27.82 4.16 -3.10
C PRO A 99 28.15 4.82 -4.44
N ALA A 100 28.02 4.09 -5.55
CA ALA A 100 28.32 4.61 -6.89
C ALA A 100 27.22 5.54 -7.43
N THR A 101 26.01 5.45 -6.89
CA THR A 101 24.83 6.18 -7.37
C THR A 101 24.11 6.96 -6.27
N ASN A 102 24.54 6.81 -5.02
CA ASN A 102 24.07 7.59 -3.89
C ASN A 102 24.53 9.04 -4.09
N ARG A 103 23.62 9.87 -4.61
CA ARG A 103 23.83 11.23 -5.13
C ARG A 103 24.08 12.27 -4.03
N HIS A 104 24.97 12.01 -3.08
CA HIS A 104 25.12 12.78 -1.84
C HIS A 104 23.79 12.88 -1.07
N ILE A 105 23.11 11.75 -0.92
CA ILE A 105 21.89 11.70 -0.10
C ILE A 105 22.26 12.12 1.33
N PRO A 106 21.57 13.09 1.95
CA PRO A 106 21.84 13.48 3.32
C PRO A 106 21.73 12.30 4.29
N ASP A 107 22.64 12.21 5.26
CA ASP A 107 22.71 11.10 6.22
C ASP A 107 21.43 10.94 7.07
N ASP A 108 20.67 12.03 7.24
CA ASP A 108 19.40 12.06 7.98
C ASP A 108 18.17 11.76 7.11
N MET A 109 18.34 11.56 5.80
CA MET A 109 17.25 11.28 4.89
C MET A 109 16.93 9.78 4.89
N SER A 110 15.70 9.44 5.24
CA SER A 110 15.18 8.08 5.13
C SER A 110 14.94 7.67 3.67
N LEU A 111 14.90 6.36 3.42
CA LEU A 111 14.57 5.81 2.11
C LEU A 111 13.21 6.30 1.58
N GLY A 112 12.19 6.43 2.45
CA GLY A 112 10.86 6.90 2.03
C GLY A 112 10.86 8.34 1.54
N GLU A 113 11.59 9.22 2.23
CA GLU A 113 11.80 10.62 1.81
C GLU A 113 12.53 10.68 0.47
N PHE A 114 13.62 9.90 0.32
CA PHE A 114 14.37 9.83 -0.92
C PHE A 114 13.49 9.36 -2.09
N VAL A 115 12.71 8.29 -1.90
CA VAL A 115 11.79 7.77 -2.93
C VAL A 115 10.77 8.82 -3.34
N PHE A 116 10.19 9.56 -2.39
CA PHE A 116 9.17 10.57 -2.70
C PHE A 116 9.76 11.76 -3.46
N ILE A 117 10.96 12.21 -3.10
CA ILE A 117 11.71 13.23 -3.85
C ILE A 117 11.98 12.74 -5.29
N MET A 118 12.48 11.52 -5.45
CA MET A 118 12.79 10.98 -6.78
C MET A 118 11.53 10.74 -7.63
N HIS A 119 10.41 10.39 -7.00
CA HIS A 119 9.12 10.26 -7.66
C HIS A 119 8.63 11.58 -8.25
N HIS A 120 8.73 12.69 -7.50
CA HIS A 120 8.36 14.02 -7.98
C HIS A 120 9.39 14.65 -8.93
N GLY A 121 10.68 14.47 -8.63
CA GLY A 121 11.78 15.09 -9.37
C GLY A 121 12.23 14.31 -10.61
N GLY A 122 11.83 13.04 -10.73
CA GLY A 122 12.25 12.18 -11.84
C GLY A 122 13.71 11.72 -11.76
N ARG A 123 14.12 10.93 -12.76
CA ARG A 123 15.38 10.15 -12.75
C ARG A 123 16.66 11.00 -12.76
N GLY A 124 16.59 12.28 -13.06
CA GLY A 124 17.72 13.22 -13.06
C GLY A 124 17.89 14.04 -11.78
N SER A 125 16.94 13.97 -10.84
CA SER A 125 16.92 14.90 -9.70
C SER A 125 17.99 14.61 -8.65
N ILE A 126 18.51 15.70 -8.08
CA ILE A 126 19.40 15.69 -6.93
C ILE A 126 18.54 16.07 -5.72
N PRO A 127 18.45 15.24 -4.67
CA PRO A 127 17.72 15.60 -3.46
C PRO A 127 18.35 16.84 -2.81
N LEU A 128 17.57 17.92 -2.67
CA LEU A 128 18.01 19.15 -2.02
C LEU A 128 17.23 19.37 -0.70
N PRO A 129 17.86 19.94 0.36
CA PRO A 129 17.17 20.21 1.63
C PRO A 129 15.98 21.17 1.56
N LYS A 130 15.75 21.86 0.43
CA LYS A 130 14.61 22.77 0.19
C LYS A 130 13.61 22.19 -0.81
N ASP A 131 13.58 20.87 -0.97
CA ASP A 131 12.65 20.22 -1.88
C ASP A 131 11.23 20.26 -1.31
N VAL A 132 10.29 20.80 -2.08
CA VAL A 132 8.87 20.88 -1.72
C VAL A 132 8.28 19.50 -1.46
N ALA A 133 8.77 18.46 -2.17
CA ALA A 133 8.36 17.08 -1.93
C ALA A 133 8.82 16.59 -0.55
N LEU A 134 10.05 16.92 -0.14
CA LEU A 134 10.56 16.54 1.18
C LEU A 134 9.75 17.17 2.31
N ASP A 135 9.47 18.48 2.22
CA ASP A 135 8.67 19.21 3.20
C ASP A 135 7.26 18.62 3.31
N ARG A 136 6.65 18.27 2.17
CA ARG A 136 5.35 17.63 2.12
C ARG A 136 5.36 16.26 2.80
N TYR A 137 6.35 15.41 2.48
CA TYR A 137 6.47 14.08 3.06
C TYR A 137 6.59 14.15 4.59
N ARG A 138 7.52 14.97 5.09
CA ARG A 138 7.75 15.15 6.53
C ARG A 138 6.52 15.71 7.26
N LYS A 139 5.75 16.56 6.60
CA LYS A 139 4.52 17.15 7.17
C LYS A 139 3.34 16.15 7.21
N GLU A 140 3.18 15.34 6.16
CA GLU A 140 1.98 14.52 5.98
C GLU A 140 2.14 13.07 6.47
N ILE A 141 3.36 12.52 6.52
CA ILE A 141 3.63 11.19 7.10
C ILE A 141 3.79 11.30 8.62
N THR A 142 2.64 11.32 9.30
CA THR A 142 2.52 11.30 10.77
C THR A 142 2.19 9.90 11.28
N ASP A 143 2.21 9.67 12.59
CA ASP A 143 1.78 8.40 13.20
C ASP A 143 0.35 8.02 12.79
N LYS A 144 -0.54 9.01 12.67
CA LYS A 144 -1.91 8.81 12.20
C LYS A 144 -1.96 8.36 10.73
N THR A 145 -1.10 8.93 9.89
CA THR A 145 -0.98 8.52 8.48
C THR A 145 -0.40 7.12 8.39
N ARG A 146 0.64 6.81 9.18
CA ARG A 146 1.23 5.46 9.26
C ARG A 146 0.24 4.41 9.71
N ALA A 147 -0.66 4.73 10.63
CA ALA A 147 -1.77 3.84 10.99
C ALA A 147 -2.70 3.55 9.80
N LEU A 148 -2.97 4.56 8.95
CA LEU A 148 -3.80 4.39 7.76
C LEU A 148 -3.10 3.60 6.66
N THR A 149 -1.79 3.79 6.49
CA THR A 149 -1.00 3.18 5.43
C THR A 149 -0.37 1.84 5.85
N ALA A 150 -0.48 1.45 7.13
CA ALA A 150 0.12 0.23 7.70
C ALA A 150 -0.12 -1.00 6.82
N THR A 151 0.96 -1.61 6.36
CA THR A 151 0.92 -2.77 5.44
C THR A 151 0.79 -4.12 6.16
N HIS A 152 0.93 -4.11 7.49
CA HIS A 152 0.75 -5.25 8.38
C HIS A 152 0.07 -4.78 9.67
N PRO A 153 -1.22 -4.38 9.63
CA PRO A 153 -1.91 -3.95 10.84
C PRO A 153 -2.19 -5.15 11.74
N ASP A 154 -1.95 -4.98 13.04
CA ASP A 154 -2.38 -5.95 14.05
C ASP A 154 -3.91 -5.94 14.19
N PRO A 155 -4.54 -7.09 14.51
CA PRO A 155 -5.96 -7.13 14.84
C PRO A 155 -6.24 -6.18 16.01
N GLN A 156 -7.24 -5.32 15.82
CA GLN A 156 -7.72 -4.44 16.88
C GLN A 156 -8.82 -5.16 17.68
N PRO A 157 -9.08 -4.74 18.93
CA PRO A 157 -10.24 -5.20 19.69
C PRO A 157 -11.53 -5.27 18.86
N GLY A 158 -12.20 -6.42 18.88
CA GLY A 158 -13.39 -6.68 18.07
C GLY A 158 -13.14 -7.15 16.63
N ALA A 159 -11.89 -7.32 16.21
CA ALA A 159 -11.54 -7.95 14.94
C ALA A 159 -11.88 -9.44 14.94
N LEU A 160 -12.21 -9.98 13.77
CA LEU A 160 -12.21 -11.42 13.52
C LEU A 160 -10.76 -11.93 13.62
N VAL A 161 -10.55 -13.02 14.35
CA VAL A 161 -9.27 -13.71 14.49
C VAL A 161 -9.45 -15.17 14.10
N LEU A 162 -8.39 -15.75 13.56
CA LEU A 162 -8.32 -17.13 13.09
C LEU A 162 -7.24 -17.89 13.85
N ASP A 163 -7.62 -19.01 14.46
CA ASP A 163 -6.71 -20.08 14.85
C ASP A 163 -6.48 -20.98 13.62
N ALA A 164 -5.32 -20.81 12.98
CA ALA A 164 -4.99 -21.53 11.76
C ALA A 164 -4.82 -23.04 11.98
N ASP A 165 -4.47 -23.47 13.20
CA ASP A 165 -4.27 -24.89 13.53
C ASP A 165 -5.61 -25.62 13.69
N ALA A 166 -6.66 -24.90 14.09
CA ALA A 166 -8.01 -25.43 14.21
C ALA A 166 -8.78 -25.46 12.87
N TYR A 167 -8.35 -24.69 11.86
CA TYR A 167 -9.10 -24.54 10.61
C TYR A 167 -8.90 -25.70 9.64
N THR A 168 -9.98 -26.45 9.35
CA THR A 168 -9.90 -27.65 8.49
C THR A 168 -10.12 -27.40 7.00
N GLY A 169 -10.21 -26.13 6.56
CA GLY A 169 -10.29 -25.78 5.14
C GLY A 169 -11.71 -25.73 4.55
N TYR A 170 -12.75 -25.67 5.39
CA TYR A 170 -14.13 -25.54 4.92
C TYR A 170 -14.37 -24.18 4.23
N PRO A 171 -15.29 -24.07 3.26
CA PRO A 171 -15.59 -22.78 2.63
C PRO A 171 -16.20 -21.79 3.63
N VAL A 172 -15.59 -20.61 3.78
CA VAL A 172 -16.14 -19.55 4.65
C VAL A 172 -17.16 -18.71 3.88
N GLU A 173 -18.44 -18.90 4.19
CA GLU A 173 -19.51 -18.04 3.69
C GLU A 173 -19.58 -16.71 4.44
N GLY A 174 -19.91 -15.62 3.74
CA GLY A 174 -20.15 -14.32 4.36
C GLY A 174 -18.91 -13.41 4.49
N ASP A 175 -17.74 -13.84 4.01
CA ASP A 175 -16.57 -12.97 3.86
C ASP A 175 -16.72 -12.04 2.64
N SER A 176 -17.55 -11.00 2.77
CA SER A 176 -17.76 -10.02 1.69
C SER A 176 -16.55 -9.12 1.41
N ALA A 177 -15.59 -9.10 2.34
CA ALA A 177 -14.34 -8.38 2.20
C ALA A 177 -13.29 -9.21 1.43
N GLY A 178 -13.42 -10.53 1.43
CA GLY A 178 -12.39 -11.46 1.00
C GLY A 178 -11.16 -11.37 1.88
N CYS A 179 -11.30 -11.06 3.18
CA CYS A 179 -10.17 -10.91 4.09
C CYS A 179 -9.60 -12.24 4.56
N ILE A 180 -10.34 -13.35 4.46
CA ILE A 180 -9.84 -14.68 4.79
C ILE A 180 -9.09 -15.22 3.56
N LYS A 181 -7.81 -15.54 3.74
CA LYS A 181 -6.89 -15.90 2.66
C LYS A 181 -6.17 -17.20 2.97
N LEU A 182 -5.65 -17.84 1.92
CA LEU A 182 -4.71 -18.95 2.03
C LEU A 182 -3.34 -18.48 1.57
N ALA A 183 -2.31 -18.75 2.37
CA ALA A 183 -0.92 -18.58 2.00
C ALA A 183 -0.49 -19.68 1.00
N PRO A 184 0.65 -19.51 0.29
CA PRO A 184 1.13 -20.51 -0.67
C PRO A 184 1.40 -21.90 -0.09
N ASP A 185 1.69 -21.99 1.21
CA ASP A 185 1.86 -23.24 1.96
C ASP A 185 0.52 -23.86 2.41
N GLY A 186 -0.59 -23.22 2.09
CA GLY A 186 -1.94 -23.65 2.47
C GLY A 186 -2.41 -23.12 3.83
N ALA A 187 -1.59 -22.39 4.58
CA ALA A 187 -2.00 -21.84 5.87
C ALA A 187 -3.04 -20.72 5.69
N ALA A 188 -4.16 -20.83 6.39
CA ALA A 188 -5.19 -19.80 6.38
C ALA A 188 -4.79 -18.62 7.27
N TYR A 189 -5.11 -17.39 6.83
CA TYR A 189 -4.83 -16.18 7.60
C TYR A 189 -5.88 -15.09 7.31
N ILE A 190 -5.96 -14.09 8.20
CA ILE A 190 -6.81 -12.92 8.01
C ILE A 190 -5.94 -11.76 7.48
N ASP A 191 -6.32 -11.24 6.33
CA ASP A 191 -5.81 -9.98 5.81
C ASP A 191 -6.46 -8.81 6.56
N TYR A 192 -5.78 -8.38 7.62
CA TYR A 192 -6.22 -7.28 8.48
C TYR A 192 -6.27 -5.91 7.78
N ILE A 193 -5.83 -5.78 6.52
CA ILE A 193 -6.12 -4.59 5.72
C ILE A 193 -7.57 -4.62 5.25
N LEU A 194 -8.08 -5.79 4.85
CA LEU A 194 -9.43 -5.97 4.32
C LEU A 194 -10.46 -6.26 5.41
N GLU A 195 -10.06 -6.88 6.52
CA GLU A 195 -10.94 -7.24 7.64
C GLU A 195 -11.87 -6.11 8.10
N PRO A 196 -11.42 -4.84 8.20
CA PRO A 196 -12.27 -3.73 8.65
C PRO A 196 -13.47 -3.46 7.72
N LEU A 197 -13.49 -4.04 6.51
CA LEU A 197 -14.62 -3.95 5.59
C LEU A 197 -15.78 -4.89 5.94
N LEU A 198 -15.56 -5.87 6.83
CA LEU A 198 -16.62 -6.70 7.38
C LEU A 198 -17.45 -5.91 8.39
N SER A 199 -18.76 -6.05 8.30
CA SER A 199 -19.69 -5.57 9.32
C SER A 199 -19.56 -6.40 10.60
N ARG A 200 -20.08 -5.88 11.71
CA ARG A 200 -20.11 -6.62 12.98
C ARG A 200 -20.97 -7.89 12.85
N GLU A 201 -22.05 -7.82 12.08
CA GLU A 201 -22.94 -8.94 11.79
C GLU A 201 -22.24 -10.00 10.95
N GLU A 202 -21.46 -9.61 9.94
CA GLU A 202 -20.68 -10.54 9.11
C GLU A 202 -19.65 -11.30 9.95
N ARG A 203 -18.86 -10.59 10.78
CA ARG A 203 -17.90 -11.24 11.70
C ARG A 203 -18.58 -12.27 12.60
N ARG A 204 -19.72 -11.91 13.20
CA ARG A 204 -20.50 -12.81 14.07
C ARG A 204 -21.07 -14.00 13.31
N ALA A 205 -21.53 -13.79 12.08
CA ALA A 205 -22.06 -14.85 11.24
C ALA A 205 -20.96 -15.86 10.86
N ILE A 206 -19.74 -15.40 10.57
CA ILE A 206 -18.59 -16.27 10.33
C ILE A 206 -18.32 -17.15 11.56
N VAL A 207 -18.19 -16.55 12.74
CA VAL A 207 -17.99 -17.31 14.00
C VAL A 207 -19.13 -18.28 14.30
N ALA A 208 -20.38 -17.88 14.06
CA ALA A 208 -21.54 -18.75 14.36
C ALA A 208 -21.69 -19.95 13.42
N ARG A 209 -21.13 -19.86 12.19
CA ARG A 209 -21.18 -20.91 11.18
C ARG A 209 -19.95 -21.82 11.20
N ASP A 210 -18.93 -21.44 11.96
CA ASP A 210 -17.67 -22.15 12.06
C ASP A 210 -17.85 -23.50 12.77
N PRO A 211 -17.72 -24.63 12.04
CA PRO A 211 -17.87 -25.96 12.61
C PRO A 211 -16.70 -26.36 13.53
N ASP A 212 -15.53 -25.71 13.37
CA ASP A 212 -14.28 -26.14 14.01
C ASP A 212 -13.92 -25.28 15.24
N GLY A 213 -14.58 -24.12 15.40
CA GLY A 213 -14.22 -23.13 16.42
C GLY A 213 -12.89 -22.43 16.17
N ALA A 214 -12.43 -22.43 14.91
CA ALA A 214 -11.22 -21.75 14.45
C ALA A 214 -11.34 -20.21 14.44
N PHE A 215 -12.53 -19.65 14.27
CA PHE A 215 -12.78 -18.22 14.23
C PHE A 215 -13.36 -17.72 15.55
N HIS A 216 -12.81 -16.62 16.05
CA HIS A 216 -13.34 -15.91 17.21
C HIS A 216 -13.22 -14.40 17.02
N ILE A 217 -13.89 -13.65 17.89
CA ILE A 217 -13.77 -12.19 17.93
C ILE A 217 -12.75 -11.85 19.01
N LEU A 218 -11.74 -11.05 18.66
CA LEU A 218 -10.74 -10.59 19.61
C LEU A 218 -11.42 -9.82 20.74
N ASP A 219 -11.13 -10.23 21.96
CA ASP A 219 -11.62 -9.56 23.16
C ASP A 219 -11.14 -8.10 23.24
N THR A 220 -11.89 -7.29 23.99
CA THR A 220 -11.57 -5.88 24.27
C THR A 220 -10.63 -5.70 25.44
#